data_AF-C1AA55-F1
#
_entry.id   AF-C1AA55-F1
#
_cell.length_a   1.000
_cell.length_b   1.000
_cell.length_c   1.000
_cell.angle_alpha   90.00
_cell.angle_beta   90.00
_cell.angle_gamma   90.00
#
_symmetry.space_group_name_H-M   'P 1'
#
loop_
_entity.id
_entity.type
_entity.pdbx_description
1 polymer ?
#
loop_
_entity_poly.entity_id
_entity_poly.type
_entity_poly.pdbx_seq_one_letter_code
_entity_poly.pdbx_strand_id
1 'polypeptide(L)' 'MNAPTPQKLRKQYANNTHPLIVLKFEDGHEIKIYQNTGKVFDAWSGETIKVMAVFDPTSSDWELLESRKADGFQDAEG' A
#
# COMPACT_ATOMS: atom_id res chain seq x y z
N MET A 1 0.05 3.30 30.58
CA MET A 1 0.42 3.70 29.21
C MET A 1 -0.74 3.29 28.32
N ASN A 2 -1.55 4.24 27.83
CA ASN A 2 -2.59 3.91 26.86
C ASN A 2 -1.87 3.53 25.56
N ALA A 3 -1.92 2.25 25.17
CA ALA A 3 -1.59 1.91 23.80
C ALA A 3 -2.54 2.73 22.89
N PRO A 4 -2.03 3.43 21.87
CA PRO A 4 -2.92 4.13 20.94
C PRO A 4 -3.90 3.10 20.39
N THR A 5 -5.20 3.33 20.57
CA THR A 5 -6.23 2.48 19.96
C THR A 5 -5.97 2.47 18.47
N PRO A 6 -5.93 1.29 17.82
CA PRO A 6 -5.69 1.21 16.39
C PRO A 6 -6.74 2.04 15.66
N GLN A 7 -6.29 3.13 15.06
CA GLN A 7 -7.14 4.05 14.31
C GLN A 7 -7.19 3.58 12.87
N LYS A 8 -8.40 3.50 12.29
CA LYS A 8 -8.55 3.32 10.86
C LYS A 8 -8.08 4.59 10.15
N LEU A 9 -7.07 4.43 9.31
CA LEU A 9 -6.52 5.46 8.45
C LEU A 9 -7.03 5.23 7.04
N ARG A 10 -7.60 6.26 6.43
CA ARG A 10 -7.99 6.23 5.03
C ARG A 10 -6.92 6.88 4.18
N LYS A 11 -6.15 6.08 3.47
CA LYS A 11 -4.95 6.48 2.74
C LYS A 11 -5.12 6.27 1.25
N GLN A 12 -4.24 6.87 0.47
CA GLN A 12 -4.21 6.69 -0.98
C GLN A 12 -2.78 6.46 -1.48
N TYR A 13 -2.69 5.77 -2.61
CA TYR A 13 -1.45 5.56 -3.34
C TYR A 13 -1.73 5.66 -4.84
N ALA A 14 -0.89 6.42 -5.54
CA ALA A 14 -0.94 6.58 -6.98
C ALA A 14 0.29 5.92 -7.61
N ASN A 15 0.07 5.12 -8.65
CA ASN A 15 1.13 4.50 -9.42
C ASN A 15 1.24 5.19 -10.78
N ASN A 16 2.31 5.96 -10.99
CA ASN A 16 2.57 6.66 -12.26
C ASN A 16 3.75 6.07 -13.03
N THR A 17 4.51 5.15 -12.43
CA THR A 17 5.84 4.75 -12.91
C THR A 17 5.92 3.28 -13.33
N HIS A 18 5.19 2.38 -12.67
CA HIS A 18 5.31 0.94 -12.89
C HIS A 18 4.06 0.35 -13.56
N PRO A 19 4.17 -0.76 -14.32
CA PRO A 19 3.02 -1.42 -14.94
C PRO A 19 1.93 -1.82 -13.92
N LEU A 20 2.37 -2.37 -12.79
CA LEU A 20 1.53 -2.77 -11.67
C LEU A 20 2.29 -2.57 -10.36
N ILE A 21 1.61 -1.97 -9.39
CA ILE A 21 2.02 -1.94 -7.99
C ILE A 21 1.06 -2.81 -7.18
N VAL A 22 1.61 -3.60 -6.28
CA VAL A 22 0.88 -4.37 -5.27
C VAL A 22 1.24 -3.83 -3.90
N LEU A 23 0.25 -3.28 -3.20
CA LEU A 23 0.37 -2.96 -1.78
C LEU A 23 0.08 -4.22 -0.98
N LYS A 24 1.06 -4.73 -0.26
CA LYS A 24 0.94 -5.93 0.57
C LYS A 24 0.94 -5.53 2.04
N PHE A 25 -0.15 -5.82 2.72
CA PHE A 25 -0.43 -5.47 4.11
C PHE A 25 0.11 -6.56 5.05
N GLU A 26 0.28 -6.22 6.34
CA GLU A 26 0.78 -7.17 7.34
C GLU A 26 -0.20 -8.31 7.61
N ASP A 27 -1.51 -8.07 7.43
CA ASP A 27 -2.57 -9.06 7.57
C ASP A 27 -2.68 -10.04 6.38
N GLY A 28 -1.90 -9.80 5.31
CA GLY A 28 -1.93 -10.57 4.07
C GLY A 28 -2.88 -10.02 3.00
N HIS A 29 -3.57 -8.91 3.25
CA HIS A 29 -4.35 -8.21 2.22
C HIS A 29 -3.43 -7.67 1.13
N GLU A 30 -3.92 -7.67 -0.11
CA GLU A 30 -3.18 -7.14 -1.27
C GLU A 30 -4.07 -6.23 -2.11
N ILE A 31 -3.56 -5.04 -2.44
CA ILE A 31 -4.25 -4.09 -3.33
C ILE A 31 -3.42 -3.87 -4.58
N LYS A 32 -4.03 -4.14 -5.73
CA LYS A 32 -3.45 -3.94 -7.06
C LYS A 32 -3.74 -2.54 -7.59
N ILE A 33 -2.70 -1.84 -8.00
CA ILE A 33 -2.75 -0.47 -8.54
C ILE A 33 -2.04 -0.47 -9.89
N TYR A 34 -2.83 -0.43 -10.96
CA TYR A 34 -2.33 -0.40 -12.33
C TYR A 34 -1.65 0.93 -12.65
N GLN A 35 -0.80 0.93 -13.67
CA GLN A 35 -0.13 2.14 -14.13
C GLN A 35 -1.12 3.28 -14.43
N ASN A 36 -0.74 4.49 -14.05
CA ASN A 36 -1.50 5.73 -14.16
C ASN A 36 -2.84 5.70 -13.43
N THR A 37 -2.95 4.88 -12.38
CA THR A 37 -4.14 4.83 -11.52
C THR A 37 -3.77 5.08 -10.06
N GLY A 38 -4.74 5.61 -9.32
CA GLY A 38 -4.68 5.71 -7.86
C GLY A 38 -5.75 4.86 -7.21
N LYS A 39 -5.45 4.37 -6.00
CA LYS A 39 -6.43 3.68 -5.16
C LYS A 39 -6.41 4.27 -3.76
N VAL A 40 -7.62 4.42 -3.23
CA VAL A 40 -7.87 4.69 -1.82
C VAL A 40 -8.02 3.36 -1.10
N PHE A 41 -7.45 3.25 0.09
CA PHE A 41 -7.51 2.07 0.93
C PHE A 41 -7.61 2.45 2.40
N ASP A 42 -8.20 1.56 3.18
CA ASP A 42 -8.21 1.66 4.64
C ASP A 42 -7.08 0.81 5.19
N ALA A 43 -6.35 1.34 6.17
CA ALA A 43 -5.27 0.67 6.87
C ALA A 43 -5.36 0.98 8.36
N TRP A 44 -4.60 0.26 9.18
CA TRP A 44 -4.51 0.55 10.61
C TRP A 44 -3.26 1.36 10.94
N SER A 45 -3.37 2.32 11.85
CA SER A 45 -2.19 3.05 12.35
C SER A 45 -1.16 2.06 12.92
N GLY A 46 0.10 2.24 12.54
CA GLY A 46 1.20 1.35 12.91
C GLY A 46 1.35 0.09 12.04
N GLU A 47 0.44 -0.18 11.12
CA GLU A 47 0.54 -1.29 10.16
C GLU A 47 1.66 -1.05 9.14
N THR A 48 2.44 -2.08 8.81
CA THR A 48 3.44 -2.00 7.73
C THR A 48 2.82 -2.41 6.40
N ILE A 49 3.01 -1.58 5.37
CA ILE A 49 2.58 -1.87 4.00
C ILE A 49 3.83 -1.91 3.12
N LYS A 50 4.00 -3.02 2.41
CA LYS A 50 5.04 -3.21 1.40
C LYS A 50 4.51 -2.80 0.03
N VAL A 51 5.24 -1.96 -0.67
CA VAL A 51 4.95 -1.54 -2.04
C VAL A 51 5.81 -2.39 -2.96
N MET A 52 5.17 -3.24 -3.75
CA MET A 52 5.86 -4.14 -4.67
C MET A 52 5.55 -3.78 -6.12
N ALA A 53 6.58 -3.60 -6.94
CA ALA A 53 6.44 -3.48 -8.38
C ALA A 53 6.39 -4.87 -9.03
N VAL A 54 5.41 -5.03 -9.91
CA VAL A 54 5.20 -6.25 -10.68
C VAL A 54 5.28 -5.88 -12.16
N PHE A 55 6.34 -6.33 -12.83
CA PHE A 55 6.50 -6.13 -14.27
C PHE A 55 5.78 -7.21 -15.07
N ASP A 56 5.82 -8.45 -14.57
CA ASP A 56 5.11 -9.60 -15.14
C ASP A 56 4.23 -10.25 -14.04
N PRO A 57 2.89 -10.17 -14.16
CA PRO A 57 1.98 -10.74 -13.17
C PRO A 57 1.97 -12.28 -13.15
N THR A 58 2.58 -12.93 -14.14
CA THR A 58 2.75 -14.39 -14.19
C THR A 58 4.06 -14.86 -13.55
N SER A 59 4.98 -13.91 -13.30
CA SER A 59 6.25 -14.17 -12.63
C SER A 59 6.10 -14.06 -11.11
N SER A 60 6.90 -14.87 -10.40
CA SER A 60 7.10 -14.74 -8.95
C SER A 60 8.12 -13.66 -8.59
N ASP A 61 8.69 -12.98 -9.58
CA ASP A 61 9.71 -11.96 -9.41
C ASP A 61 9.06 -10.58 -9.25
N TRP A 62 8.86 -10.18 -7.99
CA TRP A 62 8.29 -8.89 -7.63
C TRP A 62 9.35 -8.05 -6.92
N GLU A 63 9.52 -6.82 -7.36
CA GLU A 63 10.52 -5.90 -6.81
C GLU A 63 9.94 -5.14 -5.62
N LEU A 64 10.56 -5.25 -4.44
CA LEU A 64 10.20 -4.43 -3.29
C LEU A 64 10.73 -3.01 -3.50
N LEU A 65 9.85 -2.05 -3.75
CA LEU A 65 10.23 -0.63 -3.91
C LEU A 65 10.44 0.04 -2.55
N GLU A 66 9.46 -0.12 -1.66
CA GLU A 66 9.50 0.47 -0.33
C GLU A 66 8.66 -0.35 0.65
N SER A 67 8.98 -0.20 1.93
CA SER A 67 8.21 -0.75 3.04
C SER A 67 8.07 0.34 4.08
N ARG A 68 6.84 0.82 4.30
CA ARG A 68 6.60 1.93 5.23
C ARG A 68 5.31 1.72 6.02
N LYS A 69 5.18 2.46 7.11
CA LYS A 69 3.97 2.44 7.93
C LYS A 69 2.81 3.09 7.19
N ALA A 70 1.60 2.58 7.43
CA ALA A 70 0.35 3.12 6.89
C ALA A 70 0.22 4.64 7.13
N ASP A 71 0.68 5.11 8.28
CA ASP A 71 0.70 6.53 8.67
C ASP A 71 1.48 7.41 7.67
N GLY A 72 2.52 6.86 7.02
CA GLY A 72 3.35 7.55 6.05
C GLY A 72 2.77 7.63 4.63
N PHE A 73 1.60 7.03 4.38
CA PHE A 73 0.90 7.21 3.10
C PHE A 73 0.11 8.52 3.08
N GLN A 74 -0.11 9.04 1.88
CA GLN A 74 -0.92 10.23 1.66
C GLN A 74 -2.34 9.95 2.14
N ASP A 75 -2.93 10.89 2.89
CA ASP A 75 -4.34 10.82 3.25
C ASP A 75 -5.22 10.89 2.00
N ALA A 76 -6.27 10.08 1.97
CA ALA A 76 -7.26 10.17 0.92
C ALA A 76 -8.07 11.45 1.13
N GLU A 77 -7.88 12.43 0.26
CA GLU A 77 -8.74 13.61 0.22
C GLU A 77 -10.13 13.17 -0.30
N GLY A 78 -11.17 13.57 0.44
CA GLY A 78 -12.57 13.27 0.14
C GLY A 78 -13.14 14.16 -0.94
#